data_AF-A0A0G3EH93-F1
#
_entry.id   AF-A0A0G3EH93-F1
#
_cell.length_a   1.000
_cell.length_b   1.000
_cell.length_c   1.000
_cell.angle_alpha   90.00
_cell.angle_beta   90.00
_cell.angle_gamma   90.00
#
_symmetry.space_group_name_H-M   'P 1'
#
loop_
_entity.id
_entity.type
_entity.pdbx_description
1 polymer ?
#
loop_
_entity_poly.entity_id
_entity_poly.type
_entity_poly.pdbx_seq_one_letter_code
_entity_poly.pdbx_strand_id
1 'polypeptide(L)'
;MEMRLEELEVYQEAMRIGEVVWGIVAKWDFFAKDTVGKQWVRAADSMAANLSEGFGRFHHKENKQYGYYSRGSLFEAKTWLNKAHHRSLIEKEAFQELSSALDTLGRRLNAYIKSIGPTTVRVKESGPEWDTNDATKAQMTNDQ
;
A
#
# COMPACT_ATOMS: atom_id res chain seq x y z
N MET A 1 15.09 17.30 9.57
CA MET A 1 14.96 16.24 10.61
C MET A 1 14.97 14.93 9.86
N GLU A 2 15.89 14.03 10.21
CA GLU A 2 15.91 12.69 9.62
C GLU A 2 14.66 11.93 10.08
N MET A 3 13.94 11.33 9.14
CA MET A 3 12.70 10.61 9.44
C MET A 3 13.06 9.34 10.22
N ARG A 4 12.33 9.04 11.29
CA ARG A 4 12.54 7.81 12.06
C ARG A 4 11.56 6.72 11.64
N LEU A 5 11.95 5.46 11.70
CA LEU A 5 11.06 4.33 11.35
C LEU A 5 9.81 4.34 12.24
N GLU A 6 9.98 4.69 13.52
CA GLU A 6 8.91 4.77 14.50
C GLU A 6 7.90 5.88 14.19
N GLU A 7 8.21 6.82 13.29
CA GLU A 7 7.29 7.87 12.84
C GLU A 7 6.49 7.46 11.60
N LEU A 8 6.86 6.33 10.96
CA LEU A 8 6.20 5.85 9.77
C LEU A 8 4.85 5.21 10.12
N GLU A 9 3.76 5.94 9.91
CA GLU A 9 2.40 5.50 10.26
C GLU A 9 2.02 4.13 9.67
N VAL A 10 2.43 3.85 8.42
CA VAL A 10 2.17 2.57 7.76
C VAL A 10 2.89 1.41 8.46
N TYR A 11 4.08 1.65 9.01
CA TYR A 11 4.84 0.67 9.80
C TYR A 11 4.16 0.45 11.15
N GLN A 12 3.79 1.51 11.86
CA GLN A 12 3.08 1.40 13.15
C GLN A 12 1.76 0.62 13.02
N GLU A 13 1.00 0.88 11.95
CA GLU A 13 -0.24 0.14 11.66
C GLU A 13 0.05 -1.35 11.39
N ALA A 14 1.06 -1.66 10.59
CA ALA A 14 1.46 -3.04 10.33
C ALA A 14 1.89 -3.78 11.61
N MET A 15 2.66 -3.11 12.49
CA MET A 15 3.03 -3.66 13.81
C MET A 15 1.79 -3.98 14.65
N ARG A 16 0.84 -3.05 14.75
CA ARG A 16 -0.41 -3.28 15.51
C ARG A 16 -1.21 -4.46 14.97
N ILE A 17 -1.29 -4.61 13.64
CA ILE A 17 -1.98 -5.76 13.03
C ILE A 17 -1.27 -7.07 13.39
N GLY A 18 0.07 -7.11 13.37
CA GLY A 18 0.86 -8.26 13.80
C GLY A 18 0.51 -8.71 15.23
N GLU A 19 0.49 -7.77 16.19
CA GLU A 19 0.14 -8.05 17.59
C GLU A 19 -1.28 -8.59 17.77
N VAL A 20 -2.26 -8.03 17.04
CA VAL A 20 -3.64 -8.52 17.08
C VAL A 20 -3.72 -9.95 16.53
N VAL A 21 -3.08 -10.21 15.38
CA VAL A 21 -3.07 -11.54 14.77
C VAL A 21 -2.39 -12.56 15.69
N TRP A 22 -1.25 -12.21 16.28
CA TRP A 22 -0.56 -13.04 17.27
C TRP A 22 -1.48 -13.37 18.46
N GLY A 23 -2.12 -12.37 19.05
CA GLY A 23 -3.01 -12.55 20.20
C GLY A 23 -4.22 -13.45 19.93
N ILE A 24 -4.72 -13.46 18.69
CA ILE A 24 -5.79 -14.37 18.26
C ILE A 24 -5.25 -15.79 18.10
N VAL A 25 -4.19 -15.95 17.29
CA VAL A 25 -3.62 -17.26 16.96
C VAL A 25 -3.04 -17.98 18.17
N ALA A 26 -2.46 -17.24 19.13
CA ALA A 26 -1.89 -17.79 20.35
C ALA A 26 -2.92 -18.61 21.17
N LYS A 27 -4.21 -18.30 21.04
CA LYS A 27 -5.31 -18.98 21.75
C LYS A 27 -5.82 -20.23 21.04
N TRP A 28 -5.43 -20.48 19.79
CA TRP A 28 -5.92 -21.61 19.02
C TRP A 28 -5.32 -22.95 19.46
N ASP A 29 -6.08 -24.02 19.24
CA ASP A 29 -5.61 -25.40 19.36
C ASP A 29 -4.49 -25.71 18.38
N PHE A 30 -3.70 -26.74 18.70
CA PHE A 30 -2.47 -27.08 18.01
C PHE A 30 -2.64 -27.19 16.49
N PHE A 31 -3.64 -27.92 15.99
CA PHE A 31 -3.80 -28.14 14.56
C PHE A 31 -4.10 -26.85 13.78
N ALA A 32 -5.01 -26.03 14.28
CA ALA A 32 -5.34 -24.74 13.66
C ALA A 32 -4.16 -23.77 13.72
N LYS A 33 -3.48 -23.73 14.87
CA LYS A 33 -2.27 -22.92 15.10
C LYS A 33 -1.13 -23.33 14.17
N ASP A 34 -0.85 -24.62 14.02
CA ASP A 34 0.27 -25.13 13.22
C ASP A 34 0.06 -24.94 11.71
N THR A 35 -1.19 -25.04 11.26
CA THR A 35 -1.52 -24.96 9.82
C THR A 35 -1.84 -23.55 9.34
N VAL A 36 -2.87 -22.90 9.91
CA VAL A 36 -3.32 -21.56 9.52
C VAL A 36 -2.60 -20.51 10.33
N GLY A 37 -2.52 -20.73 11.65
CA GLY A 37 -2.05 -19.73 12.60
C GLY A 37 -0.62 -19.26 12.29
N LYS A 38 0.32 -20.20 12.17
CA LYS A 38 1.73 -19.90 11.87
C LYS A 38 1.89 -19.15 10.55
N GLN A 39 1.13 -19.53 9.52
CA GLN A 39 1.19 -18.86 8.22
C GLN A 39 0.63 -17.45 8.30
N TRP A 40 -0.47 -17.27 9.03
CA TRP A 40 -1.07 -15.95 9.22
C TRP A 40 -0.16 -15.00 10.00
N VAL A 41 0.39 -15.45 11.12
CA VAL A 41 1.34 -14.66 11.94
C VAL A 41 2.53 -14.23 11.09
N ARG A 42 3.16 -15.16 10.37
CA ARG A 42 4.29 -14.85 9.49
C ARG A 42 3.94 -13.80 8.44
N ALA A 43 2.79 -13.94 7.78
CA ALA A 43 2.34 -12.98 6.79
C ALA A 43 2.08 -11.60 7.41
N ALA A 44 1.46 -11.55 8.60
CA ALA A 44 1.17 -10.30 9.29
C ALA A 44 2.44 -9.56 9.73
N ASP A 45 3.36 -10.25 10.40
CA ASP A 45 4.61 -9.67 10.89
C ASP A 45 5.53 -9.24 9.74
N SER A 46 5.54 -10.00 8.64
CA SER A 46 6.31 -9.71 7.44
C SER A 46 5.93 -8.36 6.80
N MET A 47 4.71 -7.85 7.00
CA MET A 47 4.33 -6.52 6.50
C MET A 47 5.20 -5.42 7.10
N ALA A 48 5.38 -5.43 8.42
CA ALA A 48 6.19 -4.46 9.15
C ALA A 48 7.68 -4.71 8.94
N ALA A 49 8.10 -5.99 8.93
CA ALA A 49 9.50 -6.36 8.69
C ALA A 49 10.01 -5.84 7.33
N ASN A 50 9.23 -6.03 6.26
CA ASN A 50 9.59 -5.51 4.94
C ASN A 50 9.60 -3.97 4.92
N LEU A 51 8.65 -3.30 5.58
CA LEU A 51 8.65 -1.83 5.67
C LEU A 51 9.90 -1.31 6.37
N SER A 52 10.28 -1.92 7.50
CA SER A 52 11.50 -1.60 8.24
C SER A 52 12.74 -1.83 7.39
N GLU A 53 12.81 -2.97 6.70
CA GLU A 53 13.98 -3.29 5.86
C GLU A 53 14.11 -2.32 4.70
N GLY A 54 13.00 -1.99 4.02
CA GLY A 54 12.98 -1.01 2.94
C GLY A 54 13.34 0.40 3.40
N PHE A 55 12.87 0.81 4.58
CA PHE A 55 13.17 2.11 5.17
C PHE A 55 14.67 2.29 5.43
N GLY A 56 15.37 1.23 5.86
CA GLY A 56 16.81 1.25 6.11
C GLY A 56 17.68 1.23 4.84
N ARG A 57 17.12 1.18 3.62
CA ARG A 57 17.89 1.16 2.36
C ARG A 57 18.18 2.58 1.85
N PHE A 58 19.38 2.77 1.30
CA PHE A 58 19.83 4.06 0.76
C PHE A 58 19.17 4.45 -0.57
N HIS A 59 18.65 3.50 -1.35
CA HIS A 59 18.10 3.77 -2.68
C HIS A 59 16.58 3.63 -2.74
N HIS A 60 15.92 4.63 -3.32
CA HIS A 60 14.46 4.66 -3.50
C HIS A 60 13.88 3.45 -4.22
N LYS A 61 14.60 2.87 -5.18
CA LYS A 61 14.15 1.67 -5.92
C LYS A 61 14.07 0.45 -5.00
N GLU A 62 15.05 0.28 -4.12
CA GLU A 62 15.06 -0.81 -3.15
C GLU A 62 13.95 -0.63 -2.11
N ASN A 63 13.81 0.58 -1.54
CA ASN A 63 12.72 0.87 -0.60
C ASN A 63 11.33 0.56 -1.23
N LYS A 64 11.09 0.94 -2.49
CA LYS A 64 9.87 0.54 -3.21
C LYS A 64 9.71 -0.96 -3.34
N GLN A 65 10.78 -1.68 -3.66
CA GLN A 65 10.76 -3.13 -3.81
C GLN A 65 10.29 -3.81 -2.52
N TYR A 66 10.83 -3.38 -1.37
CA TYR A 66 10.38 -3.85 -0.06
C TYR A 66 8.94 -3.44 0.27
N GLY A 67 8.51 -2.25 -0.15
CA GLY A 67 7.10 -1.88 -0.10
C GLY A 67 6.20 -2.84 -0.88
N TYR A 68 6.63 -3.31 -2.05
CA TYR A 68 5.90 -4.34 -2.80
C TYR A 68 5.90 -5.71 -2.10
N TYR A 69 6.98 -6.10 -1.42
CA TYR A 69 6.99 -7.30 -0.59
C TYR A 69 6.02 -7.20 0.59
N SER A 70 6.01 -6.06 1.30
CA SER A 70 5.02 -5.77 2.34
C SER A 70 3.59 -5.88 1.81
N ARG A 71 3.33 -5.39 0.59
CA ARG A 71 2.03 -5.51 -0.08
C ARG A 71 1.68 -6.96 -0.41
N GLY A 72 2.65 -7.78 -0.82
CA GLY A 72 2.48 -9.22 -0.99
C GLY A 72 2.05 -9.89 0.31
N SER A 73 2.78 -9.63 1.40
CA SER A 73 2.45 -10.15 2.74
C SER A 73 1.07 -9.70 3.23
N LEU A 74 0.64 -8.48 2.90
CA LEU A 74 -0.71 -8.00 3.21
C LEU A 74 -1.81 -8.82 2.55
N PHE A 75 -1.66 -9.17 1.26
CA PHE A 75 -2.64 -10.01 0.58
C PHE A 75 -2.63 -11.44 1.12
N GLU A 76 -1.47 -11.97 1.45
CA GLU A 76 -1.35 -13.27 2.11
C GLU A 76 -2.04 -13.27 3.49
N ALA A 77 -1.84 -12.22 4.30
CA ALA A 77 -2.54 -12.06 5.58
C ALA A 77 -4.06 -12.00 5.41
N LYS A 78 -4.56 -11.33 4.37
CA LYS A 78 -6.00 -11.36 4.01
C LYS A 78 -6.49 -12.76 3.64
N THR A 79 -5.69 -13.53 2.90
CA THR A 79 -6.03 -14.92 2.58
C THR A 79 -6.19 -15.75 3.86
N TRP A 80 -5.26 -15.60 4.80
CA TRP A 80 -5.31 -16.36 6.06
C TRP A 80 -6.44 -15.91 6.99
N LEU A 81 -6.74 -14.60 7.06
CA LEU A 81 -7.92 -14.07 7.76
C LEU A 81 -9.22 -14.71 7.24
N ASN A 82 -9.40 -14.75 5.91
CA ASN A 82 -10.60 -15.37 5.32
C ASN A 82 -10.68 -16.88 5.61
N LYS A 83 -9.54 -17.59 5.53
CA LYS A 83 -9.49 -19.01 5.91
C LYS A 83 -9.84 -19.23 7.38
N ALA A 84 -9.35 -18.37 8.27
CA ALA A 84 -9.65 -18.43 9.69
C ALA A 84 -11.16 -18.25 9.94
N HIS A 85 -11.77 -17.24 9.29
CA HIS A 85 -13.20 -16.98 9.40
C HIS A 85 -14.06 -18.14 8.88
N HIS A 86 -13.76 -18.66 7.69
CA HIS A 86 -14.48 -19.81 7.12
C HIS A 86 -14.33 -21.11 7.93
N ARG A 87 -13.30 -21.20 8.78
CA ARG A 87 -13.08 -22.32 9.69
C ARG A 87 -13.59 -22.05 11.10
N SER A 88 -14.30 -20.93 11.31
CA SER A 88 -14.81 -20.51 12.62
C SER A 88 -13.71 -20.40 13.69
N LEU A 89 -12.50 -20.00 13.30
CA LEU A 89 -11.35 -19.81 14.20
C LEU A 89 -11.26 -18.38 14.75
N ILE A 90 -12.12 -17.48 14.28
CA ILE A 90 -12.17 -16.08 14.68
C ILE A 90 -13.63 -15.62 14.70
N GLU A 91 -13.97 -14.84 15.73
CA GLU A 91 -15.28 -14.19 15.86
C GLU A 91 -15.55 -13.23 14.72
N LYS A 92 -16.83 -13.07 14.38
CA LYS A 92 -17.26 -12.26 13.24
C LYS A 92 -16.84 -10.79 13.37
N GLU A 93 -16.94 -10.25 14.58
CA GLU A 93 -16.59 -8.86 14.90
C GLU A 93 -15.08 -8.65 14.69
N ALA A 94 -14.24 -9.53 15.25
CA ALA A 94 -12.80 -9.47 15.07
C ALA A 94 -12.38 -9.66 13.59
N PHE A 95 -13.10 -10.50 12.83
CA PHE A 95 -12.89 -10.63 11.40
C PHE A 95 -13.17 -9.30 10.65
N GLN A 96 -14.28 -8.64 10.96
CA GLN A 96 -14.66 -7.36 10.34
C GLN A 96 -13.65 -6.25 10.66
N GLU A 97 -13.24 -6.16 11.93
CA GLU A 97 -12.24 -5.19 12.38
C GLU A 97 -10.89 -5.40 11.68
N LEU A 98 -10.36 -6.63 11.67
CA LEU A 98 -9.10 -6.94 11.00
C LEU A 98 -9.16 -6.76 9.49
N SER A 99 -10.28 -7.10 8.85
CA SER A 99 -10.48 -6.90 7.42
C SER A 99 -10.41 -5.41 7.08
N SER A 100 -11.10 -4.57 7.85
CA SER A 100 -11.08 -3.11 7.71
C SER A 100 -9.68 -2.52 7.95
N ALA A 101 -8.96 -3.03 8.96
CA ALA A 101 -7.58 -2.62 9.24
C ALA A 101 -6.64 -2.96 8.08
N LEU A 102 -6.71 -4.18 7.54
CA LEU A 102 -5.90 -4.60 6.39
C LEU A 102 -6.23 -3.82 5.10
N ASP A 103 -7.50 -3.45 4.89
CA ASP A 103 -7.90 -2.59 3.78
C ASP A 103 -7.33 -1.17 3.92
N THR A 104 -7.40 -0.63 5.12
CA THR A 104 -6.85 0.70 5.44
C THR A 104 -5.33 0.72 5.30
N LEU A 105 -4.65 -0.29 5.83
CA LEU A 105 -3.21 -0.48 5.65
C LEU A 105 -2.86 -0.57 4.16
N GLY A 106 -3.62 -1.33 3.36
CA GLY A 106 -3.36 -1.47 1.93
C GLY A 106 -3.41 -0.14 1.17
N ARG A 107 -4.37 0.74 1.49
CA ARG A 107 -4.44 2.09 0.91
C ARG A 107 -3.24 2.95 1.32
N ARG A 108 -2.90 2.97 2.61
CA ARG A 108 -1.75 3.72 3.15
C ARG A 108 -0.42 3.22 2.59
N LEU A 109 -0.26 1.92 2.46
CA LEU A 109 0.92 1.28 1.89
C LEU A 109 1.11 1.68 0.43
N ASN A 110 0.04 1.68 -0.38
CA ASN A 110 0.12 2.16 -1.75
C ASN A 110 0.51 3.64 -1.83
N ALA A 111 -0.03 4.48 -0.94
CA ALA A 111 0.34 5.89 -0.87
C ALA A 111 1.82 6.07 -0.49
N TYR A 112 2.31 5.32 0.49
CA TYR A 112 3.72 5.29 0.88
C TYR A 112 4.62 4.85 -0.27
N ILE A 113 4.32 3.73 -0.94
CA ILE A 113 5.12 3.27 -2.09
C ILE A 113 5.20 4.34 -3.18
N LYS A 114 4.11 5.06 -3.42
CA LYS A 114 4.06 6.15 -4.41
C LYS A 114 4.88 7.37 -3.99
N SER A 115 4.96 7.67 -2.69
CA SER A 115 5.72 8.83 -2.19
C SER A 115 7.23 8.61 -2.16
N ILE A 116 7.70 7.35 -2.26
CA ILE A 116 9.14 7.05 -2.34
C ILE A 116 9.72 7.59 -3.67
N GLY A 117 10.83 8.33 -3.57
CA GLY A 117 11.54 8.88 -4.73
C GLY A 117 10.93 10.17 -5.28
N PRO A 118 11.51 10.74 -6.35
CA PRO A 118 11.11 12.05 -6.84
C PRO A 118 9.68 12.02 -7.38
N THR A 119 8.83 12.88 -6.83
CA THR A 119 7.50 13.16 -7.37
C THR A 119 7.68 13.80 -8.74
N THR A 120 7.38 13.08 -9.82
CA THR A 120 7.27 13.70 -11.14
C THR A 120 6.09 14.67 -11.09
N VAL A 121 6.36 15.95 -10.85
CA VAL A 121 5.42 17.02 -11.12
C VAL A 121 5.20 17.01 -12.62
N ARG A 122 4.04 16.52 -13.06
CA ARG A 122 3.61 16.74 -14.44
C ARG A 122 3.27 18.21 -14.55
N VAL A 123 4.20 19.02 -15.02
CA VAL A 123 3.89 20.37 -15.49
C VAL A 123 2.89 20.19 -16.63
N LYS A 124 1.67 20.70 -16.46
CA LYS A 124 0.77 20.86 -17.60
C LYS A 124 1.38 21.96 -18.46
N GLU A 125 2.03 21.59 -19.55
CA GLU A 125 2.36 22.55 -20.59
C GLU A 125 1.04 23.10 -21.13
N SER A 126 0.80 24.40 -20.92
CA SER A 126 -0.19 25.15 -21.69
C SER A 126 0.30 25.17 -23.13
N GLY A 127 -0.31 24.35 -23.99
CA GLY A 127 -0.01 24.33 -25.42
C GLY A 127 -0.26 25.70 -26.06
N PRO A 128 0.36 26.00 -27.21
CA PRO A 128 0.24 27.31 -27.85
C PRO A 128 -1.22 27.60 -28.22
N GLU A 129 -1.67 28.79 -27.85
CA GLU A 129 -2.95 29.36 -28.23
C GLU A 129 -2.87 29.71 -29.72
N TRP A 130 -3.53 28.92 -30.58
CA TRP A 130 -3.62 29.24 -32.00
C TRP A 130 -4.65 30.37 -32.17
N ASP A 131 -4.16 31.59 -32.38
CA ASP A 131 -4.99 32.75 -32.69
C ASP A 131 -5.60 32.59 -34.09
N THR A 132 -6.90 32.34 -34.18
CA THR A 132 -7.62 32.07 -35.44
C THR A 132 -8.03 33.34 -36.21
N ASN A 133 -7.45 34.51 -35.91
CA ASN A 133 -7.90 35.77 -36.50
C ASN A 133 -7.22 36.20 -37.81
N ASP A 134 -6.36 35.39 -38.41
CA ASP A 134 -5.60 35.80 -39.62
C ASP A 134 -6.19 35.34 -40.97
N ALA A 135 -7.41 34.78 -41.00
CA ALA A 135 -8.02 34.25 -42.22
C ALA A 135 -8.90 35.23 -43.03
N THR A 136 -8.99 36.52 -42.66
CA THR A 136 -9.97 37.44 -43.28
C THR A 136 -9.37 38.63 -44.06
N LYS A 137 -8.11 38.54 -44.54
CA LYS A 137 -7.48 39.63 -45.32
C LYS A 137 -6.95 39.26 -46.72
N ALA A 138 -7.40 38.16 -47.31
CA ALA A 138 -6.96 37.76 -48.65
C ALA A 138 -8.10 37.49 -49.63
N GLN A 139 -9.06 38.41 -49.78
CA GLN A 139 -10.00 38.44 -50.92
C GLN A 139 -10.37 39.89 -51.29
N MET A 140 -9.39 40.70 -51.66
CA MET A 140 -9.61 41.91 -52.47
C MET A 140 -8.34 42.17 -53.29
N THR A 141 -8.30 41.66 -54.52
CA THR A 141 -7.60 42.20 -55.70
C THR A 141 -7.50 41.10 -56.76
N ASN A 142 -8.43 41.07 -57.70
CA ASN A 142 -8.17 40.61 -59.06
C ASN A 142 -9.28 41.14 -59.98
N ASP A 143 -9.08 42.38 -60.43
CA ASP A 143 -9.65 42.91 -61.68
C ASP A 143 -8.45 43.22 -62.59
N GLN A 144 -8.21 42.35 -63.57
CA GLN A 144 -7.70 42.64 -64.92
C GLN A 144 -8.14 41.52 -65.85
#